data_AF-A0A1M7DKP0-F1
#
_entry.id   AF-A0A1M7DKP0-F1
#
_cell.length_a   1.000
_cell.length_b   1.000
_cell.length_c   1.000
_cell.angle_alpha   90.00
_cell.angle_beta   90.00
_cell.angle_gamma   90.00
#
_symmetry.space_group_name_H-M   'P 1'
#
loop_
_entity.id
_entity.type
_entity.pdbx_description
1 polymer ?
#
loop_
_entity_poly.entity_id
_entity_poly.type
_entity_poly.pdbx_seq_one_letter_code
_entity_poly.pdbx_strand_id
1 'polypeptide(L)' 'MPVSAARTAPLLMAQGGYSLGRVLPYLTAGFDLAQDAPVYGAGIDVALTRQLLGGLAYTKADDAERIEARLGWRF' A
#
# COMPACT_ATOMS: atom_id res chain seq x y z
N MET A 1 29.95 9.53 8.02
CA MET A 1 29.18 9.23 6.80
C MET A 1 27.74 9.66 7.10
N PRO A 2 27.15 10.63 6.38
CA PRO A 2 25.79 11.05 6.71
C PRO A 2 24.81 9.99 6.21
N VAL A 3 23.97 9.52 7.12
CA VAL A 3 22.85 8.62 6.84
C VAL A 3 21.83 9.44 6.03
N SER A 4 21.59 9.06 4.77
CA SER A 4 20.58 9.69 3.93
C SER A 4 19.21 9.40 4.54
N ALA A 5 18.69 10.36 5.33
CA ALA A 5 17.31 10.32 5.80
C ALA A 5 16.41 10.30 4.56
N ALA A 6 15.77 9.17 4.28
CA ALA A 6 14.75 9.07 3.26
C ALA A 6 13.67 10.09 3.61
N ARG A 7 13.68 11.23 2.90
CA ARG A 7 12.73 12.32 3.11
C ARG A 7 11.37 11.74 2.75
N THR A 8 10.56 11.42 3.77
CA THR A 8 9.19 10.94 3.56
C THR A 8 8.41 12.10 2.96
N ALA A 9 8.28 12.08 1.64
CA ALA A 9 7.38 12.94 0.90
C ALA A 9 5.96 12.81 1.47
N PRO A 10 5.21 13.92 1.62
CA PRO A 10 3.82 13.80 2.00
C PRO A 10 3.06 13.13 0.85
N LEU A 11 2.51 11.95 1.15
CA LEU A 11 1.77 11.13 0.20
C LEU A 11 0.30 11.17 0.60
N LEU A 12 -0.55 11.69 -0.27
CA LEU A 12 -2.00 11.65 -0.06
C LEU A 12 -2.57 10.45 -0.81
N MET A 13 -3.16 9.50 -0.07
CA MET A 13 -3.74 8.29 -0.65
C MET A 13 -5.16 8.05 -0.14
N ALA A 14 -6.02 7.63 -1.06
CA ALA A 14 -7.33 7.07 -0.76
C ALA A 14 -7.33 5.59 -1.15
N GLN A 15 -7.95 4.77 -0.31
CA GLN A 15 -8.13 3.34 -0.54
C GLN A 15 -9.62 3.00 -0.50
N GLY A 16 -10.06 2.19 -1.46
CA GLY A 16 -11.41 1.64 -1.49
C GLY A 16 -11.34 0.15 -1.79
N GLY A 17 -12.07 -0.65 -1.02
CA GLY A 17 -12.08 -2.11 -1.18
C GLY A 17 -13.38 -2.74 -0.75
N TYR A 18 -13.55 -4.01 -1.10
CA TYR A 18 -14.76 -4.78 -0.79
C TYR A 18 -14.41 -6.01 0.03
N SER A 19 -15.06 -6.18 1.18
CA SER A 19 -14.80 -7.31 2.06
C SER A 19 -15.53 -8.56 1.60
N LEU A 20 -14.76 -9.60 1.25
CA LEU A 20 -15.21 -10.93 0.85
C LEU A 20 -14.92 -11.95 1.97
N GLY A 21 -15.43 -11.67 3.17
CA GLY A 21 -15.24 -12.52 4.35
C GLY A 21 -13.81 -12.46 4.87
N ARG A 22 -12.95 -13.39 4.45
CA ARG A 22 -11.53 -13.46 4.87
C ARG A 22 -10.60 -12.72 3.91
N VAL A 23 -11.10 -12.26 2.76
CA VAL A 23 -10.30 -11.63 1.71
C VAL A 23 -10.80 -10.21 1.49
N LEU A 24 -9.90 -9.26 1.35
CA LEU A 24 -10.18 -7.85 1.09
C LEU A 24 -9.36 -7.40 -0.13
N PRO A 25 -9.89 -7.56 -1.35
CA PRO A 25 -9.38 -6.83 -2.50
C PRO A 25 -9.65 -5.33 -2.35
N TYR A 26 -8.69 -4.51 -2.78
CA TYR A 26 -8.80 -3.06 -2.77
C TYR A 26 -8.03 -2.41 -3.91
N LEU A 27 -8.44 -1.18 -4.23
CA LEU A 27 -7.72 -0.26 -5.09
C LEU A 27 -7.26 0.95 -4.28
N THR A 28 -6.12 1.49 -4.66
CA THR A 28 -5.55 2.71 -4.07
C THR A 28 -5.28 3.71 -5.18
N ALA A 29 -5.61 4.98 -4.93
CA ALA A 29 -5.25 6.09 -5.79
C ALA A 29 -4.82 7.26 -4.90
N GLY A 30 -3.82 8.01 -5.36
CA GLY A 30 -3.23 9.08 -4.59
C GLY A 30 -2.27 9.93 -5.41
N PHE A 31 -1.58 10.81 -4.71
CA PHE A 31 -0.64 11.76 -5.29
C PHE A 31 0.57 11.91 -4.36
N ASP A 32 1.77 11.69 -4.91
CA ASP A 32 3.03 11.97 -4.23
C ASP A 32 3.37 13.45 -4.44
N LEU A 33 3.26 14.24 -3.38
CA LEU A 33 3.48 15.68 -3.43
C LEU A 33 4.96 16.06 -3.59
N ALA A 34 5.91 15.17 -3.33
CA ALA A 34 7.33 15.49 -3.54
C ALA A 34 7.79 15.21 -4.97
N GLN A 35 7.17 14.21 -5.62
CA GLN A 35 7.47 13.86 -7.02
C GLN A 35 6.48 14.50 -7.99
N ASP A 36 5.45 15.20 -7.48
CA ASP A 36 4.35 15.78 -8.26
C ASP A 36 3.72 14.74 -9.21
N ALA A 37 3.59 13.51 -8.71
CA ALA A 37 3.24 12.34 -9.51
C ALA A 37 2.02 11.61 -8.96
N PRO A 38 1.09 11.17 -9.83
CA PRO A 38 -0.01 10.33 -9.41
C PRO A 38 0.48 8.93 -9.05
N VAL A 39 -0.12 8.36 -8.01
CA VAL A 39 0.17 7.00 -7.55
C VAL A 39 -1.10 6.17 -7.59
N TYR A 40 -1.03 5.02 -8.24
CA TYR A 40 -2.13 4.07 -8.34
C TYR A 40 -1.69 2.71 -7.82
N GLY A 41 -2.64 1.91 -7.37
CA GLY A 41 -2.32 0.56 -6.91
C GLY A 41 -3.54 -0.31 -6.72
N ALA A 42 -3.25 -1.59 -6.55
CA ALA A 42 -4.21 -2.61 -6.23
C ALA A 42 -3.59 -3.54 -5.19
N GLY A 43 -4.40 -4.11 -4.33
CA GLY A 43 -3.92 -5.09 -3.39
C GLY A 43 -4.99 -6.05 -2.93
N ILE A 44 -4.52 -7.09 -2.26
CA ILE A 44 -5.36 -8.12 -1.69
C ILE A 44 -4.81 -8.45 -0.30
N ASP A 45 -5.65 -8.25 0.71
CA ASP A 45 -5.38 -8.69 2.07
C ASP A 45 -6.18 -9.96 2.38
N VAL A 46 -5.57 -10.88 3.11
CA VAL A 46 -6.15 -12.16 3.53
C VAL A 46 -5.97 -12.32 5.02
N ALA A 47 -7.07 -12.55 5.74
CA ALA A 47 -7.05 -12.94 7.14
C ALA A 47 -6.52 -14.37 7.25
N LEU A 48 -5.24 -14.53 7.56
CA LEU A 48 -4.57 -15.81 7.77
C LEU A 48 -5.06 -16.49 9.05
N THR A 49 -5.27 -15.70 10.11
CA THR A 49 -5.90 -16.12 11.36
C THR A 49 -6.87 -15.04 11.85
N ARG A 50 -7.42 -15.17 13.07
CA ARG A 50 -8.23 -14.11 13.69
C ARG A 50 -7.42 -12.84 13.99
N GLN A 51 -6.10 -12.96 14.11
CA GLN A 51 -5.18 -11.89 14.52
C GLN A 51 -4.15 -11.54 13.45
N LEU A 52 -3.97 -12.38 12.43
CA LEU A 52 -2.96 -12.20 11.41
C LEU A 52 -3.59 -11.93 10.05
N LEU A 53 -3.12 -10.86 9.40
CA LEU A 53 -3.41 -10.50 8.03
C LEU A 53 -2.13 -10.64 7.21
N GLY A 54 -2.22 -11.29 6.06
CA GLY A 54 -1.17 -11.31 5.05
C GLY A 54 -1.69 -10.66 3.78
N GLY A 55 -0.88 -9.85 3.11
CA GLY A 55 -1.33 -9.11 1.94
C GLY A 55 -0.24 -8.93 0.89
N LEU A 56 -0.69 -8.69 -0.33
CA LEU A 56 0.15 -8.29 -1.45
C LEU A 56 -0.41 -6.99 -2.02
N ALA A 57 0.46 -6.02 -2.24
CA ALA A 57 0.12 -4.75 -2.84
C ALA A 57 1.01 -4.48 -4.06
N TYR A 58 0.40 -4.07 -5.15
CA TYR A 58 1.07 -3.48 -6.29
C TYR A 58 0.80 -1.98 -6.30
N THR A 59 1.84 -1.18 -6.49
CA THR A 59 1.74 0.26 -6.64
C THR A 59 2.59 0.72 -7.81
N LYS A 60 2.06 1.66 -8.58
CA LYS A 60 2.73 2.32 -9.69
C LYS A 60 2.71 3.83 -9.45
N ALA A 61 3.87 4.45 -9.50
CA ALA A 61 4.07 5.88 -9.39
C ALA A 61 5.00 6.31 -10.53
N ASP A 62 4.46 7.00 -11.53
CA ASP A 62 5.20 7.40 -12.74
C ASP A 62 5.93 6.20 -13.39
N ASP A 63 7.27 6.22 -13.47
CA ASP A 63 8.12 5.13 -13.98
C ASP A 63 8.47 4.05 -12.92
N ALA A 64 8.10 4.26 -11.66
CA ALA A 64 8.40 3.33 -10.58
C ALA A 64 7.25 2.35 -10.35
N GLU A 65 7.57 1.06 -10.51
CA GLU A 65 6.67 -0.03 -10.15
C GLU A 65 7.18 -0.75 -8.90
N ARG A 66 6.27 -1.07 -7.98
CA ARG A 66 6.61 -1.76 -6.74
C ARG A 66 5.57 -2.82 -6.37
N ILE A 67 6.06 -3.97 -5.96
CA ILE A 67 5.27 -5.04 -5.33
C ILE A 67 5.74 -5.17 -3.88
N GLU A 68 4.80 -5.09 -2.94
CA GLU A 68 5.07 -5.17 -1.51
C GLU A 68 4.29 -6.34 -0.89
N ALA A 69 4.98 -7.15 -0.10
CA ALA A 69 4.36 -8.13 0.78
C ALA A 69 4.12 -7.49 2.15
N ARG A 70 2.89 -7.61 2.67
CA ARG A 70 2.45 -6.99 3.91
C ARG A 70 2.06 -8.06 4.92
N LEU A 71 2.44 -7.84 6.17
CA LEU A 71 1.99 -8.64 7.29
C LEU A 71 1.44 -7.70 8.36
N GLY A 72 0.17 -7.86 8.70
CA GLY A 72 -0.54 -7.04 9.67
C GLY A 72 -0.98 -7.86 10.87
N TRP A 73 -0.82 -7.30 12.06
CA TRP A 73 -1.38 -7.87 13.29
C TRP A 73 -2.62 -7.08 13.71
N ARG A 74 -3.69 -7.80 14.07
CA ARG A 74 -4.94 -7.23 14.58
C ARG A 74 -4.98 -7.46 16.09
N PHE A 75 -4.93 -6.37 16.85
CA PHE A 75 -5.02 -6.36 18.32
C PHE A 75 -6.48 -6.36 18.77
#